data_AF-A0A4Q4VES9-F1
#
_entry.id   AF-A0A4Q4VES9-F1
#
_cell.length_a   1.000
_cell.length_b   1.000
_cell.length_c   1.000
_cell.angle_alpha   90.00
_cell.angle_beta   90.00
_cell.angle_gamma   90.00
#
_symmetry.space_group_name_H-M   'P 1'
#
loop_
_entity.id
_entity.type
_entity.pdbx_description
1 polymer ?
#
loop_
_entity_poly.entity_id
_entity_poly.type
_entity_poly.pdbx_seq_one_letter_code
_entity_poly.pdbx_strand_id
1 'polypeptide(L)'
;MEKSTTDNPTSPLKWFEQKMTSFITTVNQRTRNQFRSRTGGKGGNTSYQLRQYAEATLGGGSLRKVVKLPEGEDENEWLAVNMVDFYNQINLLYGAITEFCSPQSCPEMKATDEFEYLWQDGETYKRPTKMAAPAYIEQLMGWVQGLIDDESVLPSRIGVPFPRQFPQLARQIFKRLYRVYAHIYCHHYPVVRELGLEPHLNTSFKQYVLFIDEHGLASGKDYWGPLGDLVESMLRSD
;
A
#
# COMPACT_ATOMS: atom_id res chain seq x y z
N MET A 1 -55.94 14.81 5.84
CA MET A 1 -55.34 14.32 4.59
C MET A 1 -53.87 14.73 4.65
N GLU A 2 -53.04 13.91 5.29
CA GLU A 2 -51.59 14.13 5.39
C GLU A 2 -50.92 12.77 5.28
N LYS A 3 -50.07 12.62 4.26
CA LYS A 3 -49.37 11.39 3.92
C LYS A 3 -48.15 11.22 4.82
N SER A 4 -48.08 10.05 5.43
CA SER A 4 -46.88 9.42 5.98
C SER A 4 -45.76 9.35 4.92
N THR A 5 -44.64 10.03 5.15
CA THR A 5 -43.37 9.78 4.47
C THR A 5 -42.58 8.77 5.29
N THR A 6 -42.40 7.58 4.73
CA THR A 6 -41.54 6.51 5.23
C THR A 6 -40.07 6.89 5.06
N ASP A 7 -39.32 6.93 6.15
CA ASP A 7 -37.85 6.95 6.14
C ASP A 7 -37.31 5.64 5.55
N ASN A 8 -36.46 5.75 4.53
CA ASN A 8 -35.80 4.62 3.86
C ASN A 8 -34.33 4.54 4.31
N PRO A 9 -33.87 3.49 5.01
CA PRO A 9 -32.54 3.49 5.61
C PRO A 9 -31.56 2.57 4.87
N THR A 10 -30.95 3.02 3.76
CA THR A 10 -29.67 2.47 3.26
C THR A 10 -29.04 3.42 2.23
N SER A 11 -28.14 4.30 2.68
CA SER A 11 -27.24 5.06 1.80
C SER A 11 -25.91 4.30 1.67
N PRO A 12 -25.41 4.00 0.45
CA PRO A 12 -24.15 3.28 0.21
C PRO A 12 -22.91 3.91 0.86
N LEU A 13 -22.92 5.23 1.07
CA LEU A 13 -21.86 5.95 1.77
C LEU A 13 -21.72 5.51 3.23
N LYS A 14 -22.84 5.18 3.90
CA LYS A 14 -22.82 4.73 5.30
C LYS A 14 -22.23 3.33 5.45
N TRP A 15 -22.38 2.46 4.45
CA TRP A 15 -21.82 1.09 4.51
C TRP A 15 -20.28 1.12 4.35
N PHE A 16 -19.78 1.94 3.41
CA PHE A 16 -18.35 2.13 3.18
C PHE A 16 -17.67 2.86 4.35
N GLU A 17 -18.29 3.91 4.90
CA GLU A 17 -17.85 4.58 6.12
C GLU A 17 -17.84 3.64 7.33
N GLN A 18 -18.86 2.80 7.51
CA GLN A 18 -19.01 1.92 8.67
C GLN A 18 -17.98 0.78 8.68
N LYS A 19 -17.56 0.27 7.51
CA LYS A 19 -16.46 -0.71 7.40
C LYS A 19 -15.08 -0.06 7.61
N MET A 20 -14.83 1.12 7.04
CA MET A 20 -13.56 1.86 7.27
C MET A 20 -13.39 2.29 8.74
N THR A 21 -14.43 2.80 9.38
CA THR A 21 -14.36 3.32 10.76
C THR A 21 -14.17 2.21 11.81
N SER A 22 -14.76 1.03 11.58
CA SER A 22 -14.63 -0.16 12.44
C SER A 22 -13.20 -0.72 12.44
N PHE A 23 -12.51 -0.65 11.29
CA PHE A 23 -11.15 -1.13 11.14
C PHE A 23 -10.10 -0.18 11.75
N ILE A 24 -10.23 1.13 11.52
CA ILE A 24 -9.32 2.15 12.08
C ILE A 24 -9.32 2.13 13.63
N THR A 25 -10.49 1.93 14.24
CA THR A 25 -10.63 1.91 15.70
C THR A 25 -9.94 0.69 16.34
N THR A 26 -9.93 -0.45 15.64
CA THR A 26 -9.35 -1.70 16.17
C THR A 26 -7.81 -1.69 16.13
N VAL A 27 -7.21 -1.03 15.15
CA VAL A 27 -5.75 -0.88 15.03
C VAL A 27 -5.19 0.09 16.09
N ASN A 28 -5.90 1.20 16.34
CA ASN A 28 -5.43 2.25 17.27
C ASN A 28 -5.44 1.85 18.76
N GLN A 29 -6.20 0.84 19.17
CA GLN A 29 -6.29 0.46 20.59
C GLN A 29 -5.16 -0.45 21.07
N ARG A 30 -4.46 -1.17 20.17
CA ARG A 30 -3.45 -2.19 20.56
C ARG A 30 -2.02 -1.65 20.68
N THR A 31 -1.72 -0.51 20.08
CA THR A 31 -0.35 0.07 20.03
C THR A 31 0.05 0.81 21.31
N ARG A 32 -0.87 1.08 22.24
CA ARG A 32 -0.60 1.98 23.37
C ARG A 32 0.20 1.36 24.52
N ASN A 33 0.31 0.03 24.61
CA ASN A 33 0.74 -0.64 25.84
C ASN A 33 2.15 -1.26 25.84
N GLN A 34 3.00 -1.01 24.86
CA GLN A 34 4.25 -1.77 24.78
C GLN A 34 5.45 -0.96 24.31
N PHE A 35 5.98 -0.05 25.16
CA PHE A 35 7.34 0.46 24.94
C PHE A 35 8.08 0.81 26.23
N ARG A 36 9.26 0.18 26.39
CA ARG A 36 10.40 0.70 27.15
C ARG A 36 11.67 0.30 26.38
N SER A 37 12.47 1.28 25.93
CA SER A 37 13.57 1.07 24.98
C SER A 37 14.96 1.01 25.63
N ARG A 38 15.92 0.35 24.97
CA ARG A 38 17.36 0.49 25.24
C ARG A 38 18.18 0.42 23.93
N THR A 39 19.26 1.19 23.91
CA THR A 39 20.02 1.75 22.78
C THR A 39 21.23 0.93 22.30
N GLY A 40 21.61 1.07 21.01
CA GLY A 40 23.02 1.10 20.56
C GLY A 40 23.39 0.34 19.27
N GLY A 41 24.14 0.99 18.36
CA GLY A 41 25.22 0.33 17.57
C GLY A 41 25.19 0.41 16.02
N LYS A 42 26.24 1.01 15.44
CA LYS A 42 26.51 1.38 14.02
C LYS A 42 26.63 0.25 12.97
N GLY A 43 26.13 0.54 11.77
CA GLY A 43 26.94 0.66 10.53
C GLY A 43 27.43 -0.60 9.82
N GLY A 44 26.60 -1.14 8.92
CA GLY A 44 26.96 -2.17 7.94
C GLY A 44 25.85 -3.21 7.76
N ASN A 45 24.60 -2.78 7.60
CA ASN A 45 23.50 -3.69 7.92
C ASN A 45 22.14 -3.28 7.32
N THR A 46 22.00 -2.54 6.20
CA THR A 46 20.64 -2.08 5.79
C THR A 46 19.63 -3.23 5.70
N SER A 47 19.95 -4.33 5.02
CA SER A 47 19.07 -5.52 4.96
C SER A 47 18.91 -6.24 6.31
N TYR A 48 19.99 -6.41 7.06
CA TYR A 48 19.98 -7.08 8.38
C TYR A 48 19.23 -6.28 9.46
N GLN A 49 19.42 -4.96 9.47
CA GLN A 49 18.72 -4.02 10.32
C GLN A 49 17.24 -3.99 9.96
N LEU A 50 16.88 -3.87 8.66
CA LEU A 50 15.50 -3.94 8.20
C LEU A 50 14.81 -5.24 8.66
N ARG A 51 15.53 -6.37 8.61
CA ARG A 51 15.04 -7.66 9.13
C ARG A 51 14.76 -7.63 10.64
N GLN A 52 15.71 -7.17 11.45
CA GLN A 52 15.51 -7.09 12.91
C GLN A 52 14.38 -6.13 13.31
N TYR A 53 14.19 -5.06 12.54
CA TYR A 53 13.14 -4.07 12.77
C TYR A 53 11.73 -4.61 12.43
N ALA A 54 11.61 -5.39 11.35
CA ALA A 54 10.36 -6.06 10.99
C ALA A 54 9.88 -7.01 12.11
N GLU A 55 10.79 -7.80 12.70
CA GLU A 55 10.46 -8.81 13.73
C GLU A 55 9.94 -8.18 15.05
N ALA A 56 10.33 -6.95 15.39
CA ALA A 56 9.98 -6.32 16.67
C ALA A 56 8.53 -5.78 16.76
N THR A 57 7.81 -5.64 15.64
CA THR A 57 6.62 -4.78 15.57
C THR A 57 5.28 -5.53 15.36
N LEU A 58 5.31 -6.84 15.11
CA LEU A 58 4.20 -7.56 14.46
C LEU A 58 3.30 -8.39 15.40
N GLY A 59 3.01 -7.89 16.60
CA GLY A 59 2.35 -8.63 17.69
C GLY A 59 1.15 -9.55 17.34
N GLY A 60 1.22 -10.80 17.81
CA GLY A 60 0.12 -11.62 18.36
C GLY A 60 -0.99 -12.18 17.45
N GLY A 61 -1.26 -11.63 16.28
CA GLY A 61 -2.26 -12.14 15.33
C GLY A 61 -1.70 -12.25 13.92
N SER A 62 -1.76 -13.44 13.32
CA SER A 62 -1.17 -13.68 12.00
C SER A 62 -1.88 -12.87 10.92
N LEU A 63 -1.17 -11.89 10.34
CA LEU A 63 -1.64 -11.06 9.25
C LEU A 63 -2.04 -11.90 8.03
N ARG A 64 -1.47 -13.10 7.87
CA ARG A 64 -1.88 -14.07 6.84
C ARG A 64 -3.38 -14.39 6.86
N LYS A 65 -4.04 -14.39 8.03
CA LYS A 65 -5.47 -14.66 8.09
C LYS A 65 -6.31 -13.50 7.54
N VAL A 66 -5.79 -12.28 7.62
CA VAL A 66 -6.51 -11.06 7.24
C VAL A 66 -6.53 -10.87 5.73
N VAL A 67 -5.52 -11.39 5.01
CA VAL A 67 -5.40 -11.22 3.55
C VAL A 67 -6.18 -12.26 2.74
N LYS A 68 -6.68 -13.32 3.37
CA LYS A 68 -7.41 -14.39 2.69
C LYS A 68 -8.73 -13.91 2.11
N LEU A 69 -9.06 -14.38 0.91
CA LEU A 69 -10.40 -14.23 0.34
C LEU A 69 -11.41 -14.89 1.29
N PRO A 70 -12.42 -14.15 1.80
CA PRO A 70 -13.47 -14.75 2.60
C PRO A 70 -14.31 -15.75 1.80
N GLU A 71 -14.83 -16.78 2.46
CA GLU A 71 -15.61 -17.83 1.80
C GLU A 71 -16.88 -17.25 1.16
N GLY A 72 -17.05 -17.48 -0.15
CA GLY A 72 -18.21 -17.04 -0.91
C GLY A 72 -18.13 -15.63 -1.49
N GLU A 73 -17.03 -14.88 -1.23
CA GLU A 73 -16.81 -13.56 -1.81
C GLU A 73 -16.16 -13.63 -3.21
N ASP A 74 -16.35 -12.59 -4.02
CA ASP A 74 -15.74 -12.46 -5.33
C ASP A 74 -14.27 -12.00 -5.25
N GLU A 75 -13.41 -12.60 -6.07
CA GLU A 75 -11.97 -12.30 -6.08
C GLU A 75 -11.70 -10.86 -6.54
N ASN A 76 -12.43 -10.34 -7.54
CA ASN A 76 -12.21 -8.99 -8.04
C ASN A 76 -12.69 -7.94 -7.03
N GLU A 77 -13.81 -8.19 -6.35
CA GLU A 77 -14.26 -7.34 -5.24
C GLU A 77 -13.21 -7.29 -4.12
N TRP A 78 -12.64 -8.44 -3.77
CA TRP A 78 -11.61 -8.52 -2.73
C TRP A 78 -10.32 -7.79 -3.13
N LEU A 79 -9.88 -7.95 -4.37
CA LEU A 79 -8.74 -7.21 -4.93
C LEU A 79 -9.01 -5.70 -4.96
N ALA A 80 -10.21 -5.27 -5.35
CA ALA A 80 -10.61 -3.87 -5.42
C ALA A 80 -10.57 -3.19 -4.04
N VAL A 81 -11.22 -3.79 -3.04
CA VAL A 81 -11.28 -3.24 -1.69
C VAL A 81 -9.88 -3.08 -1.10
N ASN A 82 -9.06 -4.14 -1.18
CA ASN A 82 -7.70 -4.09 -0.64
C ASN A 82 -6.80 -3.13 -1.44
N MET A 83 -6.98 -3.00 -2.75
CA MET A 83 -6.25 -2.02 -3.56
C MET A 83 -6.51 -0.58 -3.08
N VAL A 84 -7.77 -0.23 -2.81
CA VAL A 84 -8.14 1.09 -2.26
C VAL A 84 -7.52 1.29 -0.87
N ASP A 85 -7.56 0.26 -0.02
CA ASP A 85 -6.95 0.32 1.31
C ASP A 85 -5.43 0.55 1.25
N PHE A 86 -4.71 -0.19 0.40
CA PHE A 86 -3.27 0.00 0.23
C PHE A 86 -2.94 1.35 -0.40
N TYR A 87 -3.72 1.81 -1.38
CA TYR A 87 -3.59 3.15 -1.94
C TYR A 87 -3.66 4.21 -0.83
N ASN A 88 -4.68 4.15 0.02
CA ASN A 88 -4.88 5.08 1.13
C ASN A 88 -3.72 5.02 2.15
N GLN A 89 -3.29 3.81 2.53
CA GLN A 89 -2.17 3.63 3.45
C GLN A 89 -0.88 4.21 2.90
N ILE A 90 -0.57 3.94 1.62
CA ILE A 90 0.61 4.48 0.95
C ILE A 90 0.52 6.01 0.86
N ASN A 91 -0.66 6.55 0.56
CA ASN A 91 -0.87 8.00 0.49
C ASN A 91 -0.60 8.69 1.83
N LEU A 92 -1.06 8.08 2.93
CA LEU A 92 -0.78 8.58 4.29
C LEU A 92 0.70 8.47 4.66
N LEU A 93 1.34 7.34 4.36
CA LEU A 93 2.76 7.12 4.63
C LEU A 93 3.65 8.10 3.84
N TYR A 94 3.36 8.27 2.55
CA TYR A 94 4.10 9.22 1.71
C TYR A 94 3.79 10.67 2.06
N GLY A 95 2.53 10.98 2.37
CA GLY A 95 2.12 12.30 2.82
C GLY A 95 2.86 12.77 4.08
N ALA A 96 3.21 11.84 4.97
CA ALA A 96 4.00 12.15 6.18
C ALA A 96 5.47 12.50 5.91
N ILE A 97 6.00 12.16 4.72
CA ILE A 97 7.39 12.44 4.36
C ILE A 97 7.55 13.35 3.14
N THR A 98 6.44 13.86 2.58
CA THR A 98 6.45 14.54 1.28
C THR A 98 7.33 15.79 1.26
N GLU A 99 7.48 16.48 2.39
CA GLU A 99 8.35 17.66 2.51
C GLU A 99 9.85 17.32 2.42
N PHE A 100 10.21 16.05 2.65
CA PHE A 100 11.58 15.55 2.59
C PHE A 100 11.90 14.89 1.24
N CYS A 101 10.94 14.78 0.33
CA CYS A 101 11.11 14.24 -1.01
C CYS A 101 10.96 15.34 -2.05
N SER A 102 12.09 15.85 -2.56
CA SER A 102 12.14 16.94 -3.54
C SER A 102 12.89 16.53 -4.81
N PRO A 103 12.75 17.28 -5.92
CA PRO A 103 13.57 17.07 -7.10
C PRO A 103 15.08 17.22 -6.85
N GLN A 104 15.48 17.88 -5.77
CA GLN A 104 16.89 18.04 -5.38
C GLN A 104 17.40 16.83 -4.60
N SER A 105 16.61 16.30 -3.65
CA SER A 105 16.99 15.11 -2.87
C SER A 105 16.82 13.83 -3.67
N CYS A 106 15.79 13.78 -4.53
CA CYS A 106 15.35 12.60 -5.27
C CYS A 106 15.12 12.95 -6.76
N PRO A 107 16.19 13.29 -7.51
CA PRO A 107 16.09 13.74 -8.90
C PRO A 107 15.59 12.68 -9.87
N GLU A 108 15.66 11.41 -9.48
CA GLU A 108 15.18 10.25 -10.25
C GLU A 108 14.29 9.40 -9.33
N MET A 109 13.15 8.92 -9.85
CA MET A 109 12.38 7.90 -9.16
C MET A 109 13.13 6.57 -9.23
N LYS A 110 13.79 6.21 -8.14
CA LYS A 110 14.51 4.94 -8.00
C LYS A 110 14.39 4.39 -6.58
N ALA A 111 14.70 3.12 -6.43
CA ALA A 111 14.89 2.47 -5.14
C ALA A 111 16.38 2.25 -4.84
N THR A 112 17.20 1.96 -5.84
CA THR A 112 18.67 2.00 -5.77
C THR A 112 19.21 2.46 -7.12
N ASP A 113 20.53 2.60 -7.28
CA ASP A 113 21.13 2.96 -8.58
C ASP A 113 20.91 1.89 -9.66
N GLU A 114 20.70 0.63 -9.26
CA GLU A 114 20.37 -0.49 -10.15
C GLU A 114 18.87 -0.59 -10.47
N PHE A 115 18.01 0.04 -9.65
CA PHE A 115 16.56 -0.05 -9.75
C PHE A 115 15.91 1.32 -9.93
N GLU A 116 15.96 1.83 -11.16
CA GLU A 116 15.28 3.06 -11.60
C GLU A 116 13.88 2.76 -12.19
N TYR A 117 12.90 3.61 -11.87
CA TYR A 117 11.52 3.50 -12.34
C TYR A 117 11.17 4.65 -13.29
N LEU A 118 10.90 4.30 -14.54
CA LEU A 118 10.43 5.25 -15.56
C LEU A 118 8.90 5.29 -15.59
N TRP A 119 8.34 6.48 -15.83
CA TRP A 119 6.88 6.65 -15.94
C TRP A 119 6.41 6.45 -17.38
N GLN A 120 5.23 5.86 -17.53
CA GLN A 120 4.52 5.72 -18.79
C GLN A 120 3.03 5.52 -18.50
N ASP A 121 2.16 6.31 -19.13
CA ASP A 121 0.70 6.21 -18.97
C ASP A 121 -0.02 5.99 -20.31
N GLY A 122 0.69 6.03 -21.44
CA GLY A 122 0.11 5.81 -22.76
C GLY A 122 -0.66 7.02 -23.33
N GLU A 123 -0.86 8.06 -22.52
CA GLU A 123 -1.58 9.28 -22.91
C GLU A 123 -0.61 10.44 -23.05
N THR A 124 -0.18 11.00 -21.92
CA THR A 124 0.74 12.14 -21.83
C THR A 124 2.18 11.65 -22.02
N TYR A 125 2.56 10.57 -21.34
CA TYR A 125 3.88 9.97 -21.39
C TYR A 125 3.83 8.66 -22.19
N LYS A 126 3.87 8.80 -23.52
CA LYS A 126 3.79 7.66 -24.47
C LYS A 126 5.01 6.74 -24.45
N ARG A 127 6.16 7.23 -23.98
CA ARG A 127 7.41 6.48 -23.85
C ARG A 127 7.87 6.48 -22.39
N PRO A 128 8.60 5.45 -21.92
CA PRO A 128 9.21 5.45 -20.60
C PRO A 128 10.05 6.72 -20.39
N THR A 129 9.66 7.54 -19.42
CA THR A 129 10.22 8.87 -19.19
C THR A 129 10.82 8.96 -17.79
N LYS A 130 12.06 9.45 -17.71
CA LYS A 130 12.74 9.78 -16.45
C LYS A 130 12.07 10.98 -15.79
N MET A 131 11.89 10.93 -14.49
CA MET A 131 11.38 12.05 -13.70
C MET A 131 11.80 11.92 -12.24
N ALA A 132 11.76 13.04 -11.52
CA ALA A 132 12.01 13.08 -10.09
C ALA A 132 10.99 12.22 -9.33
N ALA A 133 11.43 11.63 -8.22
CA ALA A 133 10.58 10.79 -7.37
C ALA A 133 9.26 11.46 -6.95
N PRO A 134 9.23 12.72 -6.47
CA PRO A 134 7.95 13.34 -6.09
C PRO A 134 7.00 13.50 -7.29
N ALA A 135 7.52 13.86 -8.46
CA ALA A 135 6.71 13.99 -9.67
C ALA A 135 6.18 12.62 -10.13
N TYR A 136 7.00 11.57 -10.03
CA TYR A 136 6.56 10.20 -10.33
C TYR A 136 5.43 9.75 -9.41
N ILE A 137 5.60 9.95 -8.11
CA ILE A 137 4.64 9.52 -7.11
C ILE A 137 3.34 10.31 -7.28
N GLU A 138 3.39 11.60 -7.58
CA GLU A 138 2.22 12.40 -7.94
C GLU A 138 1.47 11.83 -9.14
N GLN A 139 2.17 11.55 -10.25
CA GLN A 139 1.56 10.93 -11.44
C GLN A 139 0.96 9.55 -11.13
N LEU A 140 1.65 8.75 -10.32
CA LEU A 140 1.15 7.44 -9.89
C LEU A 140 -0.12 7.56 -9.06
N MET A 141 -0.12 8.40 -8.04
CA MET A 141 -1.25 8.52 -7.13
C MET A 141 -2.47 9.13 -7.85
N GLY A 142 -2.25 10.10 -8.75
CA GLY A 142 -3.30 10.65 -9.61
C GLY A 142 -3.87 9.60 -10.57
N TRP A 143 -3.01 8.78 -11.19
CA TRP A 143 -3.44 7.69 -12.08
C TRP A 143 -4.27 6.64 -11.34
N VAL A 144 -3.84 6.19 -10.16
CA VAL A 144 -4.61 5.21 -9.36
C VAL A 144 -5.94 5.81 -8.89
N GLN A 145 -5.94 7.08 -8.44
CA GLN A 145 -7.17 7.76 -8.03
C GLN A 145 -8.18 7.84 -9.18
N GLY A 146 -7.72 8.22 -10.38
CA GLY A 146 -8.59 8.27 -11.56
C GLY A 146 -9.21 6.92 -11.92
N LEU A 147 -8.51 5.80 -11.67
CA LEU A 147 -9.06 4.46 -11.85
C LEU A 147 -10.07 4.09 -10.75
N ILE A 148 -9.83 4.51 -9.50
CA ILE A 148 -10.76 4.31 -8.39
C ILE A 148 -12.08 5.05 -8.61
N ASP A 149 -12.00 6.26 -9.16
CA ASP A 149 -13.18 7.10 -9.42
C ASP A 149 -13.95 6.70 -10.70
N ASP A 150 -13.38 5.82 -11.54
CA ASP A 150 -14.00 5.35 -12.78
C ASP A 150 -14.89 4.12 -12.54
N GLU A 151 -16.21 4.33 -12.52
CA GLU A 151 -17.24 3.29 -12.38
C GLU A 151 -17.18 2.20 -13.47
N SER A 152 -16.52 2.44 -14.60
CA SER A 152 -16.32 1.41 -15.63
C SER A 152 -15.14 0.48 -15.32
N VAL A 153 -14.24 0.92 -14.43
CA VAL A 153 -13.06 0.17 -13.96
C VAL A 153 -13.34 -0.48 -12.61
N LEU A 154 -13.85 0.32 -11.66
CA LEU A 154 -14.15 -0.04 -10.28
C LEU A 154 -15.65 0.24 -10.02
N PRO A 155 -16.54 -0.70 -10.39
CA PRO A 155 -17.98 -0.50 -10.21
C PRO A 155 -18.34 -0.44 -8.73
N SER A 156 -19.08 0.59 -8.32
CA SER A 156 -19.60 0.73 -6.94
C SER A 156 -21.00 0.15 -6.76
N ARG A 157 -21.69 -0.16 -7.87
CA ARG A 157 -23.08 -0.63 -7.88
C ARG A 157 -23.16 -2.15 -7.82
N ILE A 158 -23.94 -2.65 -6.86
CA ILE A 158 -24.22 -4.09 -6.71
C ILE A 158 -24.78 -4.66 -8.02
N GLY A 159 -24.21 -5.78 -8.45
CA GLY A 159 -24.63 -6.51 -9.65
C GLY A 159 -24.01 -6.00 -10.96
N VAL A 160 -23.16 -4.97 -10.93
CA VAL A 160 -22.36 -4.56 -12.09
C VAL A 160 -21.04 -5.34 -12.07
N PRO A 161 -20.72 -6.16 -13.09
CA PRO A 161 -19.50 -6.95 -13.10
C PRO A 161 -18.27 -6.08 -13.39
N PHE A 162 -17.12 -6.48 -12.83
CA PHE A 162 -15.82 -5.91 -13.19
C PHE A 162 -15.51 -6.08 -14.68
N PRO A 163 -14.77 -5.15 -15.30
CA PRO A 163 -14.33 -5.32 -16.67
C PRO A 163 -13.36 -6.51 -16.78
N ARG A 164 -13.36 -7.17 -17.95
CA ARG A 164 -12.55 -8.38 -18.20
C ARG A 164 -11.05 -8.17 -17.97
N GLN A 165 -10.57 -6.95 -18.18
CA GLN A 165 -9.17 -6.57 -18.00
C GLN A 165 -8.79 -6.20 -16.55
N PHE A 166 -9.75 -6.17 -15.62
CA PHE A 166 -9.50 -5.76 -14.23
C PHE A 166 -8.38 -6.57 -13.54
N PRO A 167 -8.30 -7.91 -13.64
CA PRO A 167 -7.22 -8.67 -12.99
C PRO A 167 -5.82 -8.28 -13.48
N GLN A 168 -5.67 -7.93 -14.76
CA GLN A 168 -4.40 -7.47 -15.32
C GLN A 168 -4.09 -6.05 -14.85
N LEU A 169 -5.10 -5.19 -14.79
CA LEU A 169 -4.98 -3.83 -14.29
C LEU A 169 -4.60 -3.82 -12.80
N ALA A 170 -5.25 -4.64 -11.98
CA ALA A 170 -4.95 -4.78 -10.55
C ALA A 170 -3.48 -5.15 -10.33
N ARG A 171 -2.95 -6.16 -11.03
CA ARG A 171 -1.53 -6.51 -10.98
C ARG A 171 -0.61 -5.34 -11.33
N GLN A 172 -0.99 -4.51 -12.31
CA GLN A 172 -0.22 -3.32 -12.66
C GLN A 172 -0.27 -2.25 -11.57
N ILE A 173 -1.44 -2.00 -10.99
CA ILE A 173 -1.62 -1.03 -9.89
C ILE A 173 -0.76 -1.43 -8.70
N PHE A 174 -0.91 -2.67 -8.22
CA PHE A 174 -0.08 -3.21 -7.15
C PHE A 174 1.41 -3.07 -7.48
N LYS A 175 1.86 -3.55 -8.65
CA LYS A 175 3.27 -3.43 -9.04
C LYS A 175 3.79 -1.97 -9.02
N ARG A 176 2.95 -0.98 -9.36
CA ARG A 176 3.35 0.43 -9.30
C ARG A 176 3.31 0.98 -7.88
N LEU A 177 2.30 0.66 -7.08
CA LEU A 177 2.20 1.03 -5.66
C LEU A 177 3.39 0.52 -4.84
N TYR A 178 3.87 -0.70 -5.14
CA TYR A 178 5.10 -1.24 -4.55
C TYR A 178 6.31 -0.29 -4.67
N ARG A 179 6.42 0.46 -5.79
CA ARG A 179 7.55 1.36 -6.04
C ARG A 179 7.62 2.49 -5.01
N VAL A 180 6.48 2.89 -4.45
CA VAL A 180 6.43 3.91 -3.38
C VAL A 180 7.00 3.32 -2.08
N TYR A 181 6.63 2.09 -1.70
CA TYR A 181 7.28 1.41 -0.57
C TYR A 181 8.78 1.29 -0.78
N ALA A 182 9.21 0.79 -1.94
CA ALA A 182 10.62 0.62 -2.26
C ALA A 182 11.39 1.95 -2.12
N HIS A 183 10.82 3.03 -2.66
CA HIS A 183 11.40 4.36 -2.55
C HIS A 183 11.49 4.86 -1.09
N ILE A 184 10.42 4.71 -0.31
CA ILE A 184 10.39 5.10 1.11
C ILE A 184 11.46 4.34 1.91
N TYR A 185 11.52 3.01 1.78
CA TYR A 185 12.50 2.20 2.50
C TYR A 185 13.95 2.53 2.15
N CYS A 186 14.24 2.80 0.88
CA CYS A 186 15.61 3.02 0.45
C CYS A 186 16.10 4.46 0.67
N HIS A 187 15.22 5.46 0.53
CA HIS A 187 15.62 6.88 0.53
C HIS A 187 15.16 7.65 1.76
N HIS A 188 14.02 7.27 2.36
CA HIS A 188 13.37 8.06 3.41
C HIS A 188 13.20 7.34 4.74
N TYR A 189 13.72 6.11 4.87
CA TYR A 189 13.64 5.35 6.12
C TYR A 189 14.25 6.08 7.33
N PRO A 190 15.36 6.84 7.23
CA PRO A 190 15.85 7.66 8.34
C PRO A 190 14.80 8.66 8.84
N VAL A 191 14.12 9.36 7.93
CA VAL A 191 13.04 10.31 8.25
C VAL A 191 11.86 9.58 8.89
N VAL A 192 11.43 8.44 8.32
CA VAL A 192 10.36 7.60 8.87
C VAL A 192 10.66 7.19 10.31
N ARG A 193 11.93 6.87 10.62
CA ARG A 193 12.35 6.53 11.98
C ARG A 193 12.33 7.73 12.92
N GLU A 194 12.79 8.90 12.47
CA GLU A 194 12.75 10.13 13.27
C GLU A 194 11.32 10.55 13.61
N LEU A 195 10.38 10.32 12.70
CA LEU A 195 8.95 10.55 12.92
C LEU A 195 8.25 9.43 13.73
N GLY A 196 8.94 8.34 14.06
CA GLY A 196 8.36 7.20 14.77
C GLY A 196 7.32 6.42 13.95
N LEU A 197 7.34 6.54 12.63
CA LEU A 197 6.37 5.93 11.71
C LEU A 197 6.77 4.52 11.23
N GLU A 198 7.96 4.07 11.58
CA GLU A 198 8.53 2.77 11.21
C GLU A 198 7.58 1.58 11.50
N PRO A 199 6.91 1.48 12.67
CA PRO A 199 5.88 0.47 12.91
C PRO A 199 4.75 0.44 11.87
N HIS A 200 4.29 1.61 11.45
CA HIS A 200 3.18 1.77 10.51
C HIS A 200 3.62 1.36 9.10
N LEU A 201 4.81 1.81 8.67
CA LEU A 201 5.40 1.41 7.40
C LEU A 201 5.62 -0.11 7.33
N ASN A 202 6.21 -0.71 8.37
CA ASN A 202 6.51 -2.14 8.40
C ASN A 202 5.24 -3.00 8.41
N THR A 203 4.23 -2.61 9.19
CA THR A 203 2.96 -3.34 9.26
C THR A 203 2.20 -3.26 7.95
N SER A 204 2.09 -2.06 7.39
CA SER A 204 1.43 -1.80 6.10
C SER A 204 2.12 -2.56 4.97
N PHE A 205 3.47 -2.53 4.92
CA PHE A 205 4.23 -3.28 3.93
C PHE A 205 4.15 -4.80 4.13
N LYS A 206 4.15 -5.32 5.37
CA LYS A 206 3.96 -6.76 5.60
C LYS A 206 2.58 -7.22 5.15
N GLN A 207 1.52 -6.48 5.46
CA GLN A 207 0.17 -6.76 4.95
C GLN A 207 0.15 -6.78 3.43
N TYR A 208 0.80 -5.79 2.80
CA TYR A 208 0.94 -5.72 1.35
C TYR A 208 1.64 -6.96 0.78
N VAL A 209 2.80 -7.33 1.33
CA VAL A 209 3.57 -8.51 0.90
C VAL A 209 2.75 -9.78 1.01
N LEU A 210 2.07 -9.99 2.14
CA LEU A 210 1.24 -11.18 2.36
C LEU A 210 0.04 -11.21 1.40
N PHE A 211 -0.54 -10.06 1.08
CA PHE A 211 -1.64 -9.97 0.10
C PHE A 211 -1.16 -10.30 -1.31
N ILE A 212 0.00 -9.77 -1.73
CA ILE A 212 0.59 -10.09 -3.04
C ILE A 212 0.91 -11.59 -3.17
N ASP A 213 1.41 -12.21 -2.10
CA ASP A 213 1.71 -13.64 -2.01
C ASP A 213 0.44 -14.50 -2.09
N GLU A 214 -0.55 -14.22 -1.23
CA GLU A 214 -1.81 -14.97 -1.16
C GLU A 214 -2.57 -14.97 -2.49
N HIS A 215 -2.59 -13.85 -3.21
CA HIS A 215 -3.35 -13.68 -4.47
C HIS A 215 -2.50 -13.81 -5.74
N GLY A 216 -1.24 -14.25 -5.63
CA GLY A 216 -0.38 -14.51 -6.79
C GLY A 216 -0.19 -13.28 -7.70
N LEU A 217 -0.08 -12.08 -7.11
CA LEU A 217 -0.03 -10.81 -7.86
C LEU A 217 1.39 -10.45 -8.33
N ALA A 218 2.42 -11.07 -7.74
CA ALA A 218 3.81 -10.89 -8.16
C ALA A 218 4.10 -11.67 -9.46
N SER A 219 4.79 -11.02 -10.39
CA SER A 219 5.23 -11.63 -11.65
C SER A 219 6.69 -11.30 -11.95
N GLY A 220 7.48 -12.35 -12.23
CA GLY A 220 8.91 -12.26 -12.50
C GLY A 220 9.77 -12.34 -11.24
N LYS A 221 11.02 -12.80 -11.40
CA LYS A 221 11.97 -12.98 -10.29
C LYS A 221 12.36 -11.66 -9.62
N ASP A 222 12.37 -10.58 -10.39
CA ASP A 222 12.84 -9.26 -9.93
C ASP A 222 11.69 -8.36 -9.45
N TYR A 223 10.49 -8.91 -9.21
CA TYR A 223 9.32 -8.13 -8.79
C TYR A 223 9.62 -7.26 -7.56
N TRP A 224 10.29 -7.86 -6.57
CA TRP A 224 10.64 -7.21 -5.30
C TRP A 224 11.95 -6.40 -5.37
N GLY A 225 12.72 -6.48 -6.46
CA GLY A 225 13.96 -5.73 -6.64
C GLY A 225 14.84 -5.66 -5.37
N PRO A 226 15.15 -4.45 -4.86
CA PRO A 226 16.08 -4.28 -3.73
C PRO A 226 15.51 -4.69 -2.37
N LEU A 227 14.20 -4.91 -2.24
CA LEU A 227 13.57 -5.34 -0.98
C LEU A 227 13.37 -6.86 -0.90
N GLY A 228 13.90 -7.64 -1.85
CA GLY A 228 13.73 -9.11 -1.88
C GLY A 228 14.01 -9.80 -0.55
N ASP A 229 15.17 -9.53 0.06
CA ASP A 229 15.54 -10.14 1.36
C ASP A 229 14.56 -9.78 2.50
N LEU A 230 14.08 -8.54 2.52
CA LEU A 230 13.10 -8.08 3.51
C LEU A 230 11.76 -8.79 3.32
N VAL A 231 11.30 -8.89 2.06
CA VAL A 231 10.07 -9.59 1.68
C VAL A 231 10.15 -11.05 2.10
N GLU A 232 11.24 -11.75 1.78
CA GLU A 232 11.42 -13.14 2.19
C GLU A 232 11.38 -13.29 3.72
N SER A 233 11.97 -12.34 4.45
CA SER A 233 11.90 -12.33 5.92
C SER A 233 10.46 -12.13 6.43
N MET A 234 9.69 -11.24 5.81
CA MET A 234 8.29 -11.00 6.15
C MET A 234 7.40 -12.22 5.88
N LEU A 235 7.68 -12.96 4.80
CA LEU A 235 7.00 -14.21 4.50
C LEU A 235 7.37 -15.33 5.48
N ARG A 236 8.62 -15.40 5.96
CA ARG A 236 9.05 -16.43 6.93
C ARG A 236 8.56 -16.18 8.36
N SER A 237 8.29 -14.93 8.72
CA SER A 237 8.06 -14.48 10.11
C SER A 237 6.58 -14.47 10.53
N ASP A 238 5.73 -15.28 9.90
CA ASP A 238 4.29 -15.39 10.23
C ASP A 238 3.82 -16.84 10.30
#